data_AF-A0A9N9QWD0-F1
#
_entry.id   AF-A0A9N9QWD0-F1
#
_cell.length_a   1.000
_cell.length_b   1.000
_cell.length_c   1.000
_cell.angle_alpha   90.00
_cell.angle_beta   90.00
_cell.angle_gamma   90.00
#
_symmetry.space_group_name_H-M   'P 1'
#
loop_
_entity.id
_entity.type
_entity.pdbx_description
1 polymer ?
#
loop_
_entity_poly.entity_id
_entity_poly.type
_entity_poly.pdbx_seq_one_letter_code
_entity_poly.pdbx_strand_id
1 'polypeptide(L)'
;MLIGLVRDSVMQCFCHSCRAPVLPAATEIRCQEMSKGGLAYEVILAEPVGVPAPRRPDSPEKTPSVEEIQEKLKAAEERRRSLEASRMAAIAQKMARIEEASRIRMEQTNSFISTTKEALDAKMETHEEKREAYINELRARLKDHLEGVEKTRLTLEQQTAEVYKAIEEKMATAADKRDENIKKMLERLREHEEQVKKVRAGNQERFQQLEAAIQDKLQHAADRRVQLEAEQKEKLRNYVSVIHILYHPGLQLEAEQKEKLRNYNSKLAEARSSITAKVEEMTKDIETKLTAAEINREKEMQRKLDFVKKEERRAELVRQNKSARADSDAPPASG
;
A
#
# COMPACT_ATOMS: atom_id res chain seq x y z
N MET A 1 38.70 -111.95 63.66
CA MET A 1 37.98 -113.18 64.07
C MET A 1 38.68 -114.37 63.40
N LEU A 2 39.16 -115.31 64.23
CA LEU A 2 39.52 -116.73 63.95
C LEU A 2 40.62 -116.96 62.88
N ILE A 3 41.88 -117.31 63.14
CA ILE A 3 42.53 -118.36 63.98
C ILE A 3 41.98 -119.79 63.73
N GLY A 4 42.85 -120.65 63.17
CA GLY A 4 42.73 -122.11 63.07
C GLY A 4 43.94 -122.69 62.30
N LEU A 5 45.14 -122.89 62.85
CA LEU A 5 45.66 -123.95 63.76
C LEU A 5 45.85 -125.35 63.12
N VAL A 6 47.12 -125.81 63.16
CA VAL A 6 47.63 -127.12 63.64
C VAL A 6 48.43 -128.00 62.67
N ARG A 7 49.61 -128.38 63.17
CA ARG A 7 50.65 -129.34 62.72
C ARG A 7 50.19 -130.79 62.98
N ASP A 8 50.87 -131.77 62.38
CA ASP A 8 51.41 -133.00 63.03
C ASP A 8 52.00 -133.90 61.91
N SER A 9 53.19 -134.51 61.96
CA SER A 9 54.01 -135.20 62.97
C SER A 9 53.87 -136.73 62.93
N VAL A 10 54.85 -137.38 62.27
CA VAL A 10 55.68 -138.54 62.66
C VAL A 10 55.04 -139.92 63.01
N MET A 11 55.58 -140.96 62.34
CA MET A 11 55.77 -142.41 62.70
C MET A 11 54.71 -143.20 63.47
N GLN A 12 54.49 -144.48 63.12
CA GLN A 12 55.13 -145.66 63.77
C GLN A 12 54.75 -147.00 63.10
N CYS A 13 55.32 -148.07 63.62
CA CYS A 13 55.74 -149.34 63.00
C CYS A 13 55.00 -150.56 63.60
N PHE A 14 55.45 -151.78 63.21
CA PHE A 14 55.21 -153.15 63.74
C PHE A 14 53.96 -153.87 63.23
N CYS A 15 54.01 -155.12 62.75
CA CYS A 15 54.51 -156.36 63.40
C CYS A 15 54.55 -157.49 62.32
N HIS A 16 55.59 -158.33 62.20
CA HIS A 16 55.97 -159.54 62.97
C HIS A 16 55.21 -160.84 62.59
N SER A 17 55.80 -161.67 61.71
CA SER A 17 55.85 -163.14 61.86
C SER A 17 56.76 -163.81 60.84
N CYS A 18 57.61 -164.69 61.38
CA CYS A 18 58.22 -165.88 60.77
C CYS A 18 59.67 -165.80 60.25
N ARG A 19 60.57 -166.11 61.20
CA ARG A 19 61.45 -167.30 61.21
C ARG A 19 62.81 -167.19 60.46
N ALA A 20 63.88 -167.24 61.25
CA ALA A 20 65.24 -167.62 60.81
C ALA A 20 65.31 -169.12 60.50
N PRO A 21 66.24 -169.58 59.62
CA PRO A 21 67.55 -170.02 60.13
C PRO A 21 68.78 -169.78 59.22
N VAL A 22 69.82 -169.20 59.83
CA VAL A 22 71.27 -169.60 59.89
C VAL A 22 72.02 -170.22 58.67
N LEU A 23 72.95 -169.41 58.11
CA LEU A 23 74.37 -169.63 57.64
C LEU A 23 74.75 -170.58 56.47
N PRO A 24 75.94 -170.42 55.81
CA PRO A 24 76.90 -169.28 55.75
C PRO A 24 77.38 -168.83 54.34
N ALA A 25 77.76 -167.54 54.26
CA ALA A 25 78.85 -166.84 53.55
C ALA A 25 79.48 -167.30 52.21
N ALA A 26 79.67 -166.32 51.32
CA ALA A 26 81.00 -165.90 50.81
C ALA A 26 80.93 -164.44 50.29
N THR A 27 81.78 -163.55 50.81
CA THR A 27 81.85 -162.12 50.48
C THR A 27 83.03 -161.86 49.53
N GLU A 28 82.82 -161.28 48.34
CA GLU A 28 83.89 -160.96 47.37
C GLU A 28 84.14 -159.45 47.33
N ILE A 29 85.40 -159.02 47.43
CA ILE A 29 85.80 -157.61 47.35
C ILE A 29 86.66 -157.42 46.09
N ARG A 30 86.22 -156.55 45.17
CA ARG A 30 86.99 -156.16 43.98
C ARG A 30 87.57 -154.76 44.15
N CYS A 31 88.90 -154.65 44.12
CA CYS A 31 89.60 -153.38 44.21
C CYS A 31 89.92 -152.82 42.81
N GLN A 32 89.68 -151.53 42.60
CA GLN A 32 90.04 -150.81 41.38
C GLN A 32 90.89 -149.59 41.76
N GLU A 33 92.15 -149.56 41.33
CA GLU A 33 93.01 -148.39 41.50
C GLU A 33 92.47 -147.22 40.68
N MET A 34 92.03 -146.16 41.36
CA MET A 34 91.80 -144.87 40.74
C MET A 34 93.09 -144.06 40.85
N SER A 35 93.39 -143.26 39.82
CA SER A 35 94.65 -142.52 39.65
C SER A 35 95.21 -141.86 40.93
N LYS A 36 96.55 -141.85 41.05
CA LYS A 36 97.43 -141.21 42.07
C LYS A 36 96.72 -140.35 43.14
N GLY A 37 96.01 -140.98 44.08
CA GLY A 37 95.41 -140.25 45.21
C GLY A 37 94.29 -140.95 45.96
N GLY A 38 93.79 -142.10 45.51
CA GLY A 38 92.80 -142.87 46.28
C GLY A 38 92.51 -144.24 45.70
N LEU A 39 92.31 -145.23 46.58
CA LEU A 39 91.85 -146.57 46.23
C LEU A 39 90.32 -146.61 46.33
N ALA A 40 89.64 -147.07 45.28
CA ALA A 40 88.23 -147.40 45.32
C ALA A 40 88.08 -148.93 45.35
N TYR A 41 87.22 -149.45 46.21
CA TYR A 41 86.90 -150.87 46.26
C TYR A 41 85.39 -151.07 46.26
N GLU A 42 84.94 -152.07 45.52
CA GLU A 42 83.56 -152.51 45.45
C GLU A 42 83.41 -153.76 46.31
N VAL A 43 82.62 -153.66 47.39
CA VAL A 43 82.34 -154.78 48.30
C VAL A 43 81.04 -155.44 47.87
N ILE A 44 81.13 -156.67 47.36
CA ILE A 44 79.99 -157.43 46.88
C ILE A 44 79.68 -158.51 47.93
N LEU A 45 78.64 -158.26 48.71
CA LEU A 45 78.21 -159.16 49.79
C LEU A 45 77.51 -160.43 49.26
N ALA A 46 76.95 -160.37 48.04
CA ALA A 46 76.39 -161.47 47.26
C ALA A 46 76.25 -161.05 45.78
N GLU A 47 76.44 -161.98 44.84
CA GLU A 47 76.19 -161.71 43.41
C GLU A 47 74.68 -161.52 43.13
N PRO A 48 74.28 -160.55 42.29
CA PRO A 48 72.87 -160.33 41.99
C PRO A 48 72.31 -161.47 41.13
N VAL A 49 71.59 -162.41 41.76
CA VAL A 49 70.89 -163.50 41.07
C VAL A 49 69.62 -162.95 40.42
N GLY A 50 69.63 -162.83 39.09
CA GLY A 50 68.42 -162.66 38.28
C GLY A 50 67.79 -161.26 38.26
N VAL A 51 68.49 -160.20 38.70
CA VAL A 51 67.96 -158.83 38.64
C VAL A 51 68.57 -158.09 37.43
N PRO A 52 67.78 -157.73 36.39
CA PRO A 52 68.26 -156.90 35.30
C PRO A 52 68.65 -155.53 35.84
N ALA A 53 69.73 -154.94 35.31
CA ALA A 53 70.27 -153.65 35.77
C ALA A 53 69.14 -152.60 35.92
N PRO A 54 69.10 -151.82 37.02
CA PRO A 54 68.11 -150.76 37.19
C PRO A 54 68.19 -149.82 36.00
N ARG A 55 67.10 -149.71 35.22
CA ARG A 55 67.00 -148.69 34.18
C ARG A 55 67.10 -147.35 34.90
N ARG A 56 68.08 -146.53 34.51
CA ARG A 56 68.12 -145.13 34.96
C ARG A 56 66.74 -144.53 34.65
N PRO A 57 66.14 -143.72 35.53
CA PRO A 57 64.97 -142.95 35.12
C PRO A 57 65.33 -142.20 33.83
N ASP A 58 64.49 -142.34 32.80
CA ASP A 58 64.74 -141.71 31.50
C ASP A 58 64.97 -140.23 31.75
N SER A 59 66.23 -139.81 31.56
CA SER A 59 66.56 -138.41 31.46
C SER A 59 65.74 -137.88 30.29
N PRO A 60 65.09 -136.70 30.38
CA PRO A 60 64.16 -136.25 29.36
C PRO A 60 64.76 -136.46 27.97
N GLU A 61 64.17 -137.38 27.19
CA GLU A 61 64.75 -137.96 25.97
C GLU A 61 64.99 -136.93 24.85
N LYS A 62 64.43 -135.73 24.99
CA LYS A 62 64.59 -134.64 24.04
C LYS A 62 65.15 -133.42 24.74
N THR A 63 66.39 -133.07 24.39
CA THR A 63 66.84 -131.69 24.55
C THR A 63 65.94 -130.84 23.65
N PRO A 64 65.17 -129.89 24.22
CA PRO A 64 64.23 -129.11 23.43
C PRO A 64 64.97 -128.43 22.29
N SER A 65 64.39 -128.45 21.09
CA SER A 65 65.05 -127.86 19.94
C SER A 65 65.19 -126.35 20.15
N VAL A 66 66.19 -125.73 19.52
CA VAL A 66 66.39 -124.28 19.64
C VAL A 66 65.12 -123.50 19.25
N GLU A 67 64.35 -124.01 18.29
CA GLU A 67 63.08 -123.46 17.85
C GLU A 67 61.98 -123.57 18.93
N GLU A 68 61.84 -124.74 19.58
CA GLU A 68 60.86 -124.93 20.67
C GLU A 68 61.16 -124.04 21.89
N ILE A 69 62.44 -123.78 22.17
CA ILE A 69 62.86 -122.85 23.23
C ILE A 69 62.52 -121.41 22.84
N GLN A 70 62.82 -121.00 21.60
CA GLN A 70 62.50 -119.66 21.10
C GLN A 70 60.99 -119.39 21.09
N GLU A 71 60.18 -120.38 20.69
CA GLU A 71 58.73 -120.25 20.66
C GLU A 71 58.15 -120.08 22.07
N LYS A 72 58.65 -120.84 23.06
CA LYS A 72 58.25 -120.67 24.47
C LYS A 72 58.64 -119.30 25.04
N LEU A 73 59.82 -118.79 24.69
CA LEU A 73 60.26 -117.44 25.07
C LEU A 73 59.40 -116.36 24.41
N LYS A 74 59.11 -116.50 23.11
CA LYS A 74 58.24 -115.59 22.36
C LYS A 74 56.81 -115.59 22.92
N ALA A 75 56.25 -116.75 23.24
CA ALA A 75 54.93 -116.86 23.87
C ALA A 75 54.92 -116.24 25.29
N ALA A 76 56.01 -116.34 26.05
CA ALA A 76 56.13 -115.65 27.34
C ALA A 76 56.23 -114.12 27.18
N GLU A 77 56.95 -113.65 26.16
CA GLU A 77 57.05 -112.24 25.81
C GLU A 77 55.72 -111.66 25.30
N GLU A 78 54.98 -112.39 24.47
CA GLU A 78 53.64 -112.00 24.02
C GLU A 78 52.64 -111.94 25.17
N ARG A 79 52.69 -112.90 26.12
CA ARG A 79 51.90 -112.82 27.36
C ARG A 79 52.26 -111.59 28.19
N ARG A 80 53.55 -111.29 28.35
CA ARG A 80 54.01 -110.07 29.06
C ARG A 80 53.47 -108.82 28.37
N ARG A 81 53.66 -108.72 27.04
CA ARG A 81 53.21 -107.58 26.24
C ARG A 81 51.68 -107.43 26.25
N SER A 82 50.93 -108.52 26.23
CA SER A 82 49.46 -108.50 26.35
C SER A 82 49.00 -108.00 27.72
N LEU A 83 49.65 -108.43 28.80
CA LEU A 83 49.34 -107.96 30.16
C LEU A 83 49.69 -106.47 30.34
N GLU A 84 50.84 -106.04 29.80
CA GLU A 84 51.23 -104.63 29.77
C GLU A 84 50.25 -103.79 28.96
N ALA A 85 49.86 -104.24 27.76
CA ALA A 85 48.87 -103.55 26.92
C ALA A 85 47.50 -103.45 27.61
N SER A 86 47.03 -104.52 28.26
CA SER A 86 45.79 -104.50 29.04
C SER A 86 45.87 -103.54 30.23
N ARG A 87 47.01 -103.53 30.94
CA ARG A 87 47.25 -102.58 32.05
C ARG A 87 47.25 -101.13 31.56
N MET A 88 47.91 -100.85 30.44
CA MET A 88 47.93 -99.52 29.83
C MET A 88 46.55 -99.08 29.35
N ALA A 89 45.77 -99.97 28.72
CA ALA A 89 44.40 -99.69 28.30
C ALA A 89 43.49 -99.38 29.51
N ALA A 90 43.62 -100.13 30.61
CA ALA A 90 42.87 -99.87 31.84
C ALA A 90 43.24 -98.52 32.48
N ILE A 91 44.53 -98.13 32.44
CA ILE A 91 44.97 -96.80 32.91
C ILE A 91 44.39 -95.71 31.99
N ALA A 92 44.50 -95.85 30.67
CA ALA A 92 43.94 -94.90 29.71
C ALA A 92 42.43 -94.71 29.89
N GLN A 93 41.68 -95.81 30.10
CA GLN A 93 40.23 -95.74 30.38
C GLN A 93 39.93 -94.98 31.67
N LYS A 94 40.73 -95.18 32.74
CA LYS A 94 40.57 -94.43 34.00
C LYS A 94 40.84 -92.93 33.80
N MET A 95 41.88 -92.59 33.04
CA MET A 95 42.20 -91.19 32.71
C MET A 95 41.08 -90.54 31.90
N ALA A 96 40.56 -91.22 30.87
CA ALA A 96 39.45 -90.73 30.07
C ALA A 96 38.17 -90.48 30.91
N ARG A 97 37.88 -91.34 31.90
CA ARG A 97 36.75 -91.12 32.83
C ARG A 97 36.96 -89.90 33.73
N ILE A 98 38.20 -89.63 34.15
CA ILE A 98 38.53 -88.45 34.97
C ILE A 98 38.38 -87.17 34.13
N GLU A 99 38.87 -87.19 32.89
CA GLU A 99 38.73 -86.09 31.93
C GLU A 99 37.25 -85.81 31.63
N GLU A 100 36.46 -86.85 31.34
CA GLU A 100 35.03 -86.72 31.09
C GLU A 100 34.28 -86.15 32.30
N ALA A 101 34.56 -86.65 33.50
CA ALA A 101 33.97 -86.11 34.72
C ALA A 101 34.37 -84.65 34.96
N SER A 102 35.59 -84.27 34.58
CA SER A 102 36.04 -82.87 34.63
C SER A 102 35.29 -81.99 33.62
N ARG A 103 35.12 -82.49 32.39
CA ARG A 103 34.37 -81.81 31.33
C ARG A 103 32.91 -81.57 31.74
N ILE A 104 32.22 -82.60 32.24
CA ILE A 104 30.82 -82.48 32.70
C ILE A 104 30.68 -81.45 33.82
N ARG A 105 31.59 -81.44 34.80
CA ARG A 105 31.57 -80.43 35.88
C ARG A 105 31.76 -79.01 35.33
N MET A 106 32.67 -78.84 34.37
CA MET A 106 32.89 -77.55 33.70
C MET A 106 31.65 -77.11 32.93
N GLU A 107 31.03 -78.00 32.16
CA GLU A 107 29.81 -77.73 31.39
C GLU A 107 28.64 -77.35 32.30
N GLN A 108 28.43 -78.08 33.40
CA GLN A 108 27.40 -77.74 34.39
C GLN A 108 27.64 -76.37 35.03
N THR A 109 28.89 -76.06 35.37
CA THR A 109 29.26 -74.76 35.94
C THR A 109 29.00 -73.64 34.94
N ASN A 110 29.41 -73.81 33.68
CA ASN A 110 29.19 -72.84 32.62
C ASN A 110 27.71 -72.65 32.29
N SER A 111 26.93 -73.74 32.24
CA SER A 111 25.49 -73.69 32.01
C SER A 111 24.77 -72.93 33.14
N PHE A 112 25.17 -73.18 34.40
CA PHE A 112 24.64 -72.43 35.54
C PHE A 112 24.95 -70.93 35.45
N ILE A 113 26.20 -70.58 35.12
CA ILE A 113 26.62 -69.18 34.95
C ILE A 113 25.83 -68.51 33.82
N SER A 114 25.72 -69.14 32.64
CA SER A 114 25.00 -68.59 31.49
C SER A 114 23.52 -68.37 31.81
N THR A 115 22.86 -69.39 32.35
CA THR A 115 21.42 -69.33 32.66
C THR A 115 21.12 -68.26 33.72
N THR A 116 21.98 -68.14 34.74
CA THR A 116 21.80 -67.14 35.80
C THR A 116 22.02 -65.72 35.27
N LYS A 117 23.02 -65.54 34.38
CA LYS A 117 23.28 -64.27 33.72
C LYS A 117 22.13 -63.86 32.82
N GLU A 118 21.68 -64.75 31.92
CA GLU A 118 20.56 -64.51 31.02
C GLU A 118 19.27 -64.18 31.79
N ALA A 119 19.00 -64.87 32.90
CA ALA A 119 17.84 -64.59 33.75
C ALA A 119 17.92 -63.22 34.45
N LEU A 120 19.12 -62.74 34.79
CA LEU A 120 19.31 -61.40 35.33
C LEU A 120 19.14 -60.35 34.22
N ASP A 121 19.78 -60.56 33.08
CA ASP A 121 19.71 -59.65 31.92
C ASP A 121 18.25 -59.49 31.46
N ALA A 122 17.48 -60.58 31.33
CA ALA A 122 16.06 -60.52 30.99
C ALA A 122 15.21 -59.79 32.04
N LYS A 123 15.53 -59.91 33.34
CA LYS A 123 14.83 -59.15 34.39
C LYS A 123 15.12 -57.65 34.31
N MET A 124 16.36 -57.29 33.98
CA MET A 124 16.74 -55.89 33.79
C MET A 124 16.06 -55.31 32.56
N GLU A 125 16.08 -56.02 31.43
CA GLU A 125 15.43 -55.62 30.18
C GLU A 125 13.92 -55.42 30.39
N THR A 126 13.22 -56.38 30.99
CA THR A 126 11.78 -56.24 31.28
C THR A 126 11.45 -55.08 32.24
N HIS A 127 12.36 -54.73 33.15
CA HIS A 127 12.19 -53.58 34.02
C HIS A 127 12.40 -52.26 33.25
N GLU A 128 13.41 -52.20 32.39
CA GLU A 128 13.68 -51.06 31.50
C GLU A 128 12.53 -50.84 30.53
N GLU A 129 12.02 -51.88 29.88
CA GLU A 129 10.86 -51.83 28.99
C GLU A 129 9.61 -51.28 29.69
N LYS A 130 9.30 -51.75 30.90
CA LYS A 130 8.17 -51.24 31.70
C LYS A 130 8.35 -49.76 32.05
N ARG A 131 9.56 -49.36 32.41
CA ARG A 131 9.90 -47.98 32.73
C ARG A 131 9.73 -47.08 31.50
N GLU A 132 10.27 -47.49 30.36
CA GLU A 132 10.16 -46.72 29.12
C GLU A 132 8.71 -46.67 28.60
N ALA A 133 7.96 -47.76 28.71
CA ALA A 133 6.53 -47.77 28.37
C ALA A 133 5.74 -46.75 29.21
N TYR A 134 5.96 -46.72 30.53
CA TYR A 134 5.33 -45.74 31.42
C TYR A 134 5.69 -44.29 31.06
N ILE A 135 6.97 -44.03 30.80
CA ILE A 135 7.44 -42.69 30.41
C ILE A 135 6.82 -42.28 29.06
N ASN A 136 6.76 -43.20 28.09
CA ASN A 136 6.20 -42.93 26.77
C ASN A 136 4.68 -42.69 26.83
N GLU A 137 3.95 -43.41 27.66
CA GLU A 137 2.54 -43.14 27.92
C GLU A 137 2.33 -41.74 28.53
N LEU A 138 3.17 -41.33 29.48
CA LEU A 138 3.10 -40.00 30.06
C LEU A 138 3.42 -38.90 29.02
N ARG A 139 4.44 -39.12 28.19
CA ARG A 139 4.79 -38.21 27.08
C ARG A 139 3.65 -38.09 26.07
N ALA A 140 2.98 -39.19 25.72
CA ALA A 140 1.84 -39.20 24.82
C ALA A 140 0.68 -38.37 25.39
N ARG A 141 0.29 -38.59 26.65
CA ARG A 141 -0.77 -37.81 27.31
C ARG A 141 -0.45 -36.31 27.37
N LEU A 142 0.81 -35.95 27.64
CA LEU A 142 1.24 -34.55 27.62
C LEU A 142 1.15 -33.95 26.21
N LYS A 143 1.55 -34.70 25.19
CA LYS A 143 1.45 -34.28 23.79
C LYS A 143 -0.01 -34.02 23.40
N ASP A 144 -0.91 -34.96 23.69
CA ASP A 144 -2.35 -34.81 23.40
C ASP A 144 -2.95 -33.58 24.12
N HIS A 145 -2.52 -33.34 25.36
CA HIS A 145 -2.95 -32.15 26.10
C HIS A 145 -2.48 -30.85 25.43
N LEU A 146 -1.21 -30.78 25.02
CA LEU A 146 -0.67 -29.62 24.31
C LEU A 146 -1.37 -29.37 22.98
N GLU A 147 -1.67 -30.43 22.22
CA GLU A 147 -2.47 -30.34 20.99
C GLU A 147 -3.89 -29.81 21.27
N GLY A 148 -4.52 -30.25 22.37
CA GLY A 148 -5.82 -29.74 22.81
C GLY A 148 -5.79 -28.24 23.21
N VAL A 149 -4.73 -27.82 23.90
CA VAL A 149 -4.51 -26.40 24.24
C VAL A 149 -4.33 -25.56 22.98
N GLU A 150 -3.50 -26.01 22.05
CA GLU A 150 -3.25 -25.29 20.79
C GLU A 150 -4.49 -25.19 19.92
N LYS A 151 -5.28 -26.27 19.83
CA LYS A 151 -6.58 -26.24 19.13
C LYS A 151 -7.54 -25.21 19.75
N THR A 152 -7.57 -25.13 21.08
CA THR A 152 -8.39 -24.14 21.80
C THR A 152 -7.90 -22.71 21.52
N ARG A 153 -6.58 -22.49 21.54
CA ARG A 153 -5.95 -21.20 21.21
C ARG A 153 -6.34 -20.74 19.80
N LEU A 154 -6.16 -21.60 18.80
CA LEU A 154 -6.50 -21.30 17.41
C LEU A 154 -8.00 -21.02 17.22
N THR A 155 -8.87 -21.77 17.90
CA THR A 155 -10.32 -21.55 17.84
C THR A 155 -10.70 -20.19 18.40
N LEU A 156 -10.12 -19.78 19.53
CA LEU A 156 -10.36 -18.46 20.13
C LEU A 156 -9.83 -17.32 19.25
N GLU A 157 -8.66 -17.51 18.64
CA GLU A 157 -8.07 -16.55 17.70
C GLU A 157 -8.97 -16.36 16.47
N GLN A 158 -9.47 -17.45 15.89
CA GLN A 158 -10.41 -17.41 14.77
C GLN A 158 -11.72 -16.71 15.15
N GLN A 159 -12.34 -17.07 16.28
CA GLN A 159 -13.56 -16.42 16.75
C GLN A 159 -13.36 -14.91 16.96
N THR A 160 -12.21 -14.52 17.50
CA THR A 160 -11.86 -13.12 17.72
C THR A 160 -11.74 -12.38 16.38
N ALA A 161 -11.04 -12.96 15.40
CA ALA A 161 -10.90 -12.40 14.06
C ALA A 161 -12.26 -12.26 13.33
N GLU A 162 -13.13 -13.26 13.46
CA GLU A 162 -14.49 -13.24 12.90
C GLU A 162 -15.33 -12.09 13.51
N VAL A 163 -15.24 -11.88 14.82
CA VAL A 163 -15.91 -10.75 15.50
C VAL A 163 -15.39 -9.41 15.02
N TYR A 164 -14.07 -9.23 14.90
CA TYR A 164 -13.48 -8.00 14.37
C TYR A 164 -13.97 -7.70 12.95
N LYS A 165 -13.91 -8.70 12.06
CA LYS A 165 -14.39 -8.56 10.68
C LYS A 165 -15.88 -8.18 10.62
N ALA A 166 -16.71 -8.82 11.44
CA ALA A 166 -18.14 -8.52 11.50
C ALA A 166 -18.43 -7.08 11.99
N ILE A 167 -17.60 -6.55 12.91
CA ILE A 167 -17.70 -5.16 13.36
C ILE A 167 -17.30 -4.21 12.22
N GLU A 168 -16.18 -4.48 11.54
CA GLU A 168 -15.71 -3.68 10.41
C GLU A 168 -16.76 -3.60 9.29
N GLU A 169 -17.33 -4.74 8.88
CA GLU A 169 -18.38 -4.80 7.85
C GLU A 169 -19.62 -4.00 8.24
N LYS A 170 -20.05 -4.08 9.52
CA LYS A 170 -21.18 -3.29 10.03
C LYS A 170 -20.88 -1.79 10.00
N MET A 171 -19.68 -1.39 10.41
CA MET A 171 -19.26 0.01 10.42
C MET A 171 -19.14 0.58 9.00
N ALA A 172 -18.57 -0.19 8.06
CA ALA A 172 -18.50 0.16 6.65
C ALA A 172 -19.91 0.32 6.06
N THR A 173 -20.79 -0.67 6.24
CA THR A 173 -22.18 -0.60 5.77
C THR A 173 -22.93 0.61 6.36
N ALA A 174 -22.70 0.94 7.62
CA ALA A 174 -23.29 2.10 8.26
C ALA A 174 -22.72 3.43 7.74
N ALA A 175 -21.44 3.48 7.35
CA ALA A 175 -20.84 4.63 6.67
C ALA A 175 -21.44 4.80 5.27
N ASP A 176 -21.47 3.75 4.45
CA ASP A 176 -22.03 3.79 3.10
C ASP A 176 -23.49 4.25 3.09
N LYS A 177 -24.31 3.76 4.05
CA LYS A 177 -25.70 4.19 4.20
C LYS A 177 -25.83 5.67 4.58
N ARG A 178 -24.93 6.19 5.42
CA ARG A 178 -24.91 7.61 5.80
C ARG A 178 -24.51 8.46 4.59
N ASP A 179 -23.47 8.07 3.88
CA ASP A 179 -22.96 8.81 2.72
C ASP A 179 -23.97 8.83 1.57
N GLU A 180 -24.61 7.70 1.27
CA GLU A 180 -25.67 7.63 0.27
C GLU A 180 -26.91 8.45 0.66
N ASN A 181 -27.24 8.53 1.95
CA ASN A 181 -28.33 9.39 2.41
C ASN A 181 -28.00 10.88 2.21
N ILE A 182 -26.79 11.30 2.61
CA ILE A 182 -26.31 12.68 2.44
C ILE A 182 -26.25 13.03 0.95
N LYS A 183 -25.72 12.14 0.12
CA LYS A 183 -25.64 12.31 -1.33
C LYS A 183 -27.02 12.53 -1.95
N LYS A 184 -28.02 11.72 -1.59
CA LYS A 184 -29.41 11.91 -2.05
C LYS A 184 -29.99 13.25 -1.62
N MET A 185 -29.68 13.71 -0.40
CA MET A 185 -30.12 15.03 0.07
C MET A 185 -29.46 16.16 -0.73
N LEU A 186 -28.15 16.08 -0.97
CA LEU A 186 -27.41 17.05 -1.77
C LEU A 186 -27.88 17.11 -3.22
N GLU A 187 -28.20 15.96 -3.82
CA GLU A 187 -28.71 15.87 -5.17
C GLU A 187 -30.08 16.57 -5.31
N ARG A 188 -31.01 16.32 -4.38
CA ARG A 188 -32.31 17.04 -4.34
C ARG A 188 -32.14 18.55 -4.20
N LEU A 189 -31.20 19.00 -3.37
CA LEU A 189 -30.90 20.43 -3.21
C LEU A 189 -30.33 21.03 -4.50
N ARG A 190 -29.44 20.31 -5.19
CA ARG A 190 -28.89 20.73 -6.49
C ARG A 190 -29.99 20.81 -7.55
N GLU A 191 -30.87 19.82 -7.65
CA GLU A 191 -32.01 19.83 -8.57
C GLU A 191 -32.92 21.03 -8.32
N HIS A 192 -33.21 21.32 -7.05
CA HIS A 192 -34.01 22.48 -6.68
C HIS A 192 -33.32 23.80 -7.06
N GLU A 193 -32.01 23.92 -6.84
CA GLU A 193 -31.24 25.10 -7.25
C GLU A 193 -31.28 25.31 -8.77
N GLU A 194 -31.13 24.24 -9.55
CA GLU A 194 -31.25 24.27 -11.01
C GLU A 194 -32.66 24.68 -11.46
N GLN A 195 -33.70 24.16 -10.81
CA GLN A 195 -35.08 24.59 -11.09
C GLN A 195 -35.28 26.08 -10.78
N VAL A 196 -34.73 26.59 -9.68
CA VAL A 196 -34.78 28.03 -9.34
C VAL A 196 -34.06 28.86 -10.40
N LYS A 197 -32.87 28.44 -10.85
CA LYS A 197 -32.14 29.12 -11.94
C LYS A 197 -32.96 29.17 -13.22
N LYS A 198 -33.56 28.03 -13.61
CA LYS A 198 -34.41 27.93 -14.80
C LYS A 198 -35.62 28.87 -14.73
N VAL A 199 -36.29 28.93 -13.58
CA VAL A 199 -37.43 29.85 -13.38
C VAL A 199 -36.98 31.31 -13.43
N ARG A 200 -35.84 31.66 -12.81
CA ARG A 200 -35.28 33.03 -12.86
C ARG A 200 -34.94 33.45 -14.29
N ALA A 201 -34.24 32.59 -15.04
CA ALA A 201 -33.89 32.84 -16.43
C ALA A 201 -35.14 33.01 -17.30
N GLY A 202 -36.11 32.09 -17.18
CA GLY A 202 -37.37 32.18 -17.93
C GLY A 202 -38.20 33.43 -17.60
N ASN A 203 -38.19 33.86 -16.34
CA ASN A 203 -38.82 35.12 -15.96
C ASN A 203 -38.07 36.34 -16.54
N GLN A 204 -36.74 36.33 -16.51
CA GLN A 204 -35.91 37.39 -17.07
C GLN A 204 -36.14 37.56 -18.57
N GLU A 205 -36.22 36.46 -19.34
CA GLU A 205 -36.56 36.48 -20.76
C GLU A 205 -37.95 37.09 -21.00
N ARG A 206 -38.96 36.71 -20.21
CA ARG A 206 -40.31 37.29 -20.29
C ARG A 206 -40.30 38.79 -20.00
N PHE A 207 -39.54 39.24 -19.00
CA PHE A 207 -39.41 40.67 -18.71
C PHE A 207 -38.76 41.42 -19.87
N GLN A 208 -37.68 40.89 -20.45
CA GLN A 208 -37.04 41.49 -21.63
C GLN A 208 -37.98 41.56 -22.84
N GLN A 209 -38.77 40.51 -23.09
CA GLN A 209 -39.78 40.51 -24.15
C GLN A 209 -40.86 41.57 -23.93
N LEU A 210 -41.35 41.72 -22.69
CA LEU A 210 -42.32 42.75 -22.34
C LEU A 210 -41.74 44.16 -22.47
N GLU A 211 -40.49 44.36 -22.04
CA GLU A 211 -39.79 45.63 -22.17
C GLU A 211 -39.60 46.02 -23.64
N ALA A 212 -39.12 45.09 -24.47
CA ALA A 212 -38.98 45.29 -25.91
C ALA A 212 -40.34 45.61 -26.57
N ALA A 213 -41.41 44.88 -26.20
CA ALA A 213 -42.75 45.14 -26.72
C ALA A 213 -43.30 46.52 -26.32
N ILE A 214 -42.98 47.00 -25.11
CA ILE A 214 -43.35 48.35 -24.67
C ILE A 214 -42.54 49.40 -25.45
N GLN A 215 -41.23 49.22 -25.59
CA GLN A 215 -40.35 50.11 -26.34
C GLN A 215 -40.80 50.22 -27.80
N ASP A 216 -41.11 49.10 -28.44
CA ASP A 216 -41.60 49.05 -29.82
C ASP A 216 -42.92 49.81 -29.98
N LYS A 217 -43.88 49.64 -29.05
CA LYS A 217 -45.14 50.40 -29.05
C LYS A 217 -44.91 51.91 -28.88
N LEU A 218 -43.98 52.31 -28.02
CA LEU A 218 -43.62 53.73 -27.83
C LEU A 218 -42.99 54.31 -29.09
N GLN A 219 -42.10 53.56 -29.74
CA GLN A 219 -41.47 53.96 -30.99
C GLN A 219 -42.51 54.12 -32.10
N HIS A 220 -43.38 53.13 -32.30
CA HIS A 220 -44.50 53.22 -33.24
C HIS A 220 -45.44 54.40 -32.96
N ALA A 221 -45.66 54.76 -31.69
CA ALA A 221 -46.45 55.93 -31.33
C ALA A 221 -45.71 57.24 -31.66
N ALA A 222 -44.40 57.30 -31.40
CA ALA A 222 -43.56 58.44 -31.74
C ALA A 222 -43.46 58.65 -33.26
N ASP A 223 -43.22 57.59 -34.02
CA ASP A 223 -43.14 57.62 -35.48
C ASP A 223 -44.45 58.08 -36.10
N ARG A 224 -45.59 57.56 -35.62
CA ARG A 224 -46.92 58.04 -36.06
C ARG A 224 -47.13 59.51 -35.76
N ARG A 225 -46.68 60.01 -34.60
CA ARG A 225 -46.77 61.44 -34.27
C ARG A 225 -45.94 62.28 -35.24
N VAL A 226 -44.72 61.86 -35.56
CA VAL A 226 -43.83 62.54 -36.51
C VAL A 226 -44.43 62.51 -37.92
N GLN A 227 -44.98 61.38 -38.36
CA GLN A 227 -45.67 61.25 -39.65
C GLN A 227 -46.85 62.22 -39.75
N LEU A 228 -47.75 62.23 -38.75
CA LEU A 228 -48.88 63.15 -38.71
C LEU A 228 -48.44 64.61 -38.73
N GLU A 229 -47.37 64.96 -38.00
CA GLU A 229 -46.81 66.31 -38.00
C GLU A 229 -46.22 66.69 -39.37
N ALA A 230 -45.51 65.75 -40.02
CA ALA A 230 -44.96 65.95 -41.36
C ALA A 230 -46.06 66.15 -42.40
N GLU A 231 -47.11 65.33 -42.38
CA GLU A 231 -48.29 65.46 -43.23
C GLU A 231 -49.00 66.81 -43.02
N GLN A 232 -49.16 67.26 -41.78
CA GLN A 232 -49.74 68.57 -41.48
C GLN A 232 -48.86 69.72 -41.99
N LYS A 233 -47.55 69.65 -41.77
CA LYS A 233 -46.59 70.64 -42.29
C LYS A 233 -46.61 70.69 -43.81
N GLU A 234 -46.74 69.55 -44.49
CA GLU A 234 -46.83 69.49 -45.95
C GLU A 234 -48.12 70.12 -46.47
N LYS A 235 -49.27 69.82 -45.84
CA LYS A 235 -50.54 70.51 -46.15
C LYS A 235 -50.41 72.02 -46.01
N LEU A 236 -49.77 72.51 -44.94
CA LEU A 236 -49.50 73.94 -44.75
C LEU A 236 -48.59 74.51 -45.84
N ARG A 237 -47.51 73.82 -46.22
CA ARG A 237 -46.65 74.22 -47.34
C ARG A 237 -47.43 74.33 -48.65
N ASN A 238 -48.34 73.40 -48.92
CA ASN A 238 -49.19 73.43 -50.10
C ASN A 238 -50.15 74.64 -50.08
N TYR A 239 -50.79 74.94 -48.95
CA TYR A 239 -51.62 76.15 -48.82
C TYR A 239 -50.81 77.44 -49.04
N VAL A 240 -49.62 77.55 -48.43
CA VAL A 240 -48.72 78.70 -48.63
C VAL A 240 -48.29 78.82 -50.10
N SER A 241 -48.00 77.69 -50.76
CA SER A 241 -47.65 77.67 -52.18
C SER A 241 -48.80 78.20 -53.06
N VAL A 242 -50.04 77.77 -52.80
CA VAL A 242 -51.23 78.26 -53.51
C VAL A 242 -51.44 79.75 -53.27
N ILE A 243 -51.33 80.22 -52.02
CA ILE A 243 -51.43 81.65 -51.70
C ILE A 243 -50.34 82.43 -52.45
N HIS A 244 -49.10 81.94 -52.44
CA HIS A 244 -48.02 82.58 -53.17
C HIS A 244 -48.34 82.68 -54.67
N ILE A 245 -48.80 81.60 -55.31
CA ILE A 245 -49.18 81.61 -56.74
C ILE A 245 -50.30 82.62 -57.03
N LEU A 246 -51.32 82.74 -56.17
CA LEU A 246 -52.46 83.62 -56.40
C LEU A 246 -52.14 85.11 -56.17
N TYR A 247 -51.33 85.43 -55.15
CA TYR A 247 -51.09 86.82 -54.74
C TYR A 247 -49.81 87.43 -55.32
N HIS A 248 -48.85 86.62 -55.73
CA HIS A 248 -47.58 87.10 -56.31
C HIS A 248 -47.78 87.98 -57.57
N PRO A 249 -48.68 87.65 -58.53
CA PRO A 249 -48.93 88.52 -59.68
C PRO A 249 -49.46 89.91 -59.28
N GLY A 250 -50.35 89.98 -58.27
CA GLY A 250 -50.90 91.23 -57.77
C GLY A 250 -49.86 92.10 -57.07
N LEU A 251 -48.99 91.49 -56.25
CA LEU A 251 -47.86 92.16 -55.61
C LEU A 251 -46.83 92.69 -56.63
N GLN A 252 -46.55 91.93 -57.70
CA GLN A 252 -45.68 92.38 -58.79
C GLN A 252 -46.25 93.61 -59.50
N LEU A 253 -47.56 93.60 -59.81
CA LEU A 253 -48.26 94.74 -60.40
C LEU A 253 -48.21 95.99 -59.50
N GLU A 254 -48.42 95.83 -58.19
CA GLU A 254 -48.38 96.95 -57.25
C GLU A 254 -46.96 97.52 -57.10
N ALA A 255 -45.94 96.65 -57.06
CA ALA A 255 -44.54 97.07 -57.03
C ALA A 255 -44.17 97.87 -58.28
N GLU A 256 -44.58 97.40 -59.46
CA GLU A 256 -44.34 98.07 -60.74
C GLU A 256 -45.03 99.45 -60.81
N GLN A 257 -46.25 99.57 -60.29
CA GLN A 257 -46.96 100.85 -60.19
C GLN A 257 -46.28 101.81 -59.21
N LYS A 258 -45.85 101.34 -58.04
CA LYS A 258 -45.10 102.15 -57.06
C LYS A 258 -43.77 102.65 -57.61
N GLU A 259 -43.08 101.84 -58.41
CA GLU A 259 -41.84 102.25 -59.07
C GLU A 259 -42.10 103.31 -60.15
N LYS A 260 -43.15 103.16 -60.96
CA LYS A 260 -43.61 104.21 -61.89
C LYS A 260 -43.93 105.52 -61.16
N LEU A 261 -44.63 105.44 -60.01
CA LEU A 261 -44.98 106.61 -59.20
C LEU A 261 -43.74 107.29 -58.59
N ARG A 262 -42.75 106.51 -58.12
CA ARG A 262 -41.47 107.04 -57.62
C ARG A 262 -40.74 107.83 -58.71
N ASN A 263 -40.67 107.31 -59.93
CA ASN A 263 -40.06 108.00 -61.06
C ASN A 263 -40.78 109.30 -61.43
N TYR A 264 -42.11 109.31 -61.41
CA TYR A 264 -42.88 110.54 -61.65
C TYR A 264 -42.61 111.61 -60.58
N ASN A 265 -42.60 111.22 -59.29
CA ASN A 265 -42.33 112.14 -58.19
C ASN A 265 -40.91 112.73 -58.22
N SER A 266 -39.91 111.95 -58.64
CA SER A 266 -38.55 112.46 -58.84
C SER A 266 -38.50 113.59 -59.87
N LYS A 267 -39.14 113.39 -61.03
CA LYS A 267 -39.24 114.42 -62.07
C LYS A 267 -39.97 115.67 -61.59
N LEU A 268 -41.01 115.49 -60.76
CA LEU A 268 -41.76 116.60 -60.18
C LEU A 268 -40.90 117.43 -59.19
N ALA A 269 -40.03 116.77 -58.42
CA ALA A 269 -39.13 117.42 -57.48
C ALA A 269 -38.06 118.28 -58.21
N GLU A 270 -37.49 117.76 -59.29
CA GLU A 270 -36.55 118.50 -60.14
C GLU A 270 -37.19 119.77 -60.73
N ALA A 271 -38.42 119.67 -61.24
CA ALA A 271 -39.16 120.81 -61.77
C ALA A 271 -39.43 121.88 -60.69
N ARG A 272 -39.79 121.46 -59.47
CA ARG A 272 -40.01 122.39 -58.33
C ARG A 272 -38.73 123.12 -57.93
N SER A 273 -37.59 122.42 -57.86
CA SER A 273 -36.29 123.03 -57.54
C SER A 273 -35.91 124.14 -58.55
N SER A 274 -36.15 123.90 -59.85
CA SER A 274 -35.88 124.91 -60.89
C SER A 274 -36.77 126.16 -60.75
N ILE A 275 -38.03 126.00 -60.34
CA ILE A 275 -38.94 127.13 -60.11
C ILE A 275 -38.51 127.93 -58.88
N THR A 276 -38.16 127.27 -57.77
CA THR A 276 -37.74 127.96 -56.53
C THR A 276 -36.49 128.82 -56.75
N ALA A 277 -35.50 128.31 -57.50
CA ALA A 277 -34.29 129.07 -57.82
C ALA A 277 -34.59 130.38 -58.59
N LYS A 278 -35.57 130.37 -59.51
CA LYS A 278 -35.99 131.57 -60.25
C LYS A 278 -36.71 132.60 -59.37
N VAL A 279 -37.47 132.15 -58.36
CA VAL A 279 -38.18 133.05 -57.43
C VAL A 279 -37.20 133.75 -56.49
N GLU A 280 -36.17 133.04 -56.02
CA GLU A 280 -35.12 133.63 -55.18
C GLU A 280 -34.32 134.72 -55.93
N GLU A 281 -34.00 134.50 -57.20
CA GLU A 281 -33.32 135.48 -58.05
C GLU A 281 -34.15 136.77 -58.22
N MET A 282 -35.45 136.65 -58.53
CA MET A 282 -36.35 137.81 -58.61
C MET A 282 -36.48 138.57 -57.28
N THR A 283 -36.51 137.87 -56.15
CA THR A 283 -36.68 138.48 -54.83
C THR A 283 -35.49 139.38 -54.49
N LYS A 284 -34.27 138.92 -54.78
CA LYS A 284 -33.02 139.69 -54.58
C LYS A 284 -32.99 140.98 -55.40
N ASP A 285 -33.54 140.94 -56.61
CA ASP A 285 -33.60 142.08 -57.53
C ASP A 285 -34.64 143.13 -57.12
N ILE A 286 -35.68 142.73 -56.36
CA ILE A 286 -36.68 143.63 -55.78
C ILE A 286 -36.14 144.32 -54.52
N GLU A 287 -35.46 143.60 -53.63
CA GLU A 287 -34.89 144.16 -52.39
C GLU A 287 -33.86 145.27 -52.67
N THR A 288 -33.02 145.09 -53.70
CA THR A 288 -32.05 146.11 -54.14
C THR A 288 -32.71 147.37 -54.68
N LYS A 289 -33.88 147.26 -55.33
CA LYS A 289 -34.63 148.43 -55.82
C LYS A 289 -35.36 149.17 -54.69
N LEU A 290 -35.90 148.45 -53.70
CA LEU A 290 -36.58 149.04 -52.54
C LEU A 290 -35.62 149.83 -51.64
N THR A 291 -34.45 149.27 -51.33
CA THR A 291 -33.42 149.96 -50.52
C THR A 291 -32.92 151.25 -51.18
N ALA A 292 -32.75 151.26 -52.50
CA ALA A 292 -32.41 152.48 -53.24
C ALA A 292 -33.53 153.55 -53.18
N ALA A 293 -34.80 153.14 -53.18
CA ALA A 293 -35.94 154.04 -53.08
C ALA A 293 -36.10 154.67 -51.67
N GLU A 294 -35.83 153.91 -50.61
CA GLU A 294 -35.87 154.40 -49.23
C GLU A 294 -34.83 155.50 -48.97
N ILE A 295 -33.59 155.29 -49.42
CA ILE A 295 -32.50 156.28 -49.28
C ILE A 295 -32.85 157.62 -49.95
N ASN A 296 -33.56 157.59 -51.09
CA ASN A 296 -33.96 158.81 -51.79
C ASN A 296 -35.12 159.56 -51.11
N ARG A 297 -36.11 158.83 -50.56
CA ARG A 297 -37.21 159.42 -49.79
C ARG A 297 -36.73 160.12 -48.52
N GLU A 298 -35.76 159.54 -47.83
CA GLU A 298 -35.21 160.09 -46.60
C GLU A 298 -34.45 161.40 -46.85
N LYS A 299 -33.70 161.49 -47.96
CA LYS A 299 -33.07 162.73 -48.42
C LYS A 299 -34.08 163.85 -48.75
N GLU A 300 -35.27 163.52 -49.22
CA GLU A 300 -36.29 164.51 -49.57
C GLU A 300 -37.09 165.00 -48.35
N MET A 301 -37.43 164.08 -47.43
CA MET A 301 -38.06 164.40 -46.14
C MET A 301 -37.21 165.37 -45.32
N GLN A 302 -35.88 165.16 -45.27
CA GLN A 302 -34.97 166.03 -44.54
C GLN A 302 -35.01 167.48 -45.04
N ARG A 303 -35.09 167.68 -46.37
CA ARG A 303 -35.21 169.02 -46.97
C ARG A 303 -36.52 169.73 -46.60
N LYS A 304 -37.63 168.98 -46.50
CA LYS A 304 -38.95 169.53 -46.13
C LYS A 304 -39.00 169.91 -44.64
N LEU A 305 -38.33 169.14 -43.77
CA LEU A 305 -38.24 169.43 -42.33
C LEU A 305 -37.50 170.75 -42.03
N ASP A 306 -36.44 171.03 -42.80
CA ASP A 306 -35.65 172.26 -42.64
C ASP A 306 -36.40 173.52 -43.11
N PHE A 307 -37.29 173.38 -44.10
CA PHE A 307 -38.15 174.47 -44.58
C PHE A 307 -39.23 174.84 -43.56
N VAL A 308 -39.94 173.84 -43.01
CA VAL A 308 -41.02 174.04 -42.03
C VAL A 308 -40.50 174.73 -40.75
N LYS A 309 -39.35 174.30 -40.23
CA LYS A 309 -38.72 174.92 -39.05
C LYS A 309 -38.37 176.41 -39.24
N LYS A 310 -38.23 176.87 -40.49
CA LYS A 310 -37.90 178.26 -40.82
C LYS A 310 -39.13 179.17 -40.90
N GLU A 311 -40.24 178.64 -41.41
CA GLU A 311 -41.54 179.35 -41.47
C GLU A 311 -42.21 179.46 -40.10
N GLU A 312 -42.09 178.44 -39.26
CA GLU A 312 -42.72 178.45 -37.93
C GLU A 312 -42.10 179.54 -37.01
N ARG A 313 -40.77 179.71 -37.04
CA ARG A 313 -40.09 180.84 -36.38
C ARG A 313 -40.56 182.21 -36.88
N ARG A 314 -41.05 182.28 -38.12
CA ARG A 314 -41.57 183.52 -38.72
C ARG A 314 -43.00 183.80 -38.27
N ALA A 315 -43.82 182.76 -38.10
CA ALA A 315 -45.19 182.86 -37.59
C ALA A 315 -45.26 183.18 -36.08
N GLU A 316 -44.29 182.71 -35.29
CA GLU A 316 -44.08 183.06 -33.88
C GLU A 316 -43.91 184.58 -33.69
N LEU A 317 -43.20 185.25 -34.61
CA LEU A 317 -42.89 186.68 -34.53
C LEU A 317 -44.06 187.61 -34.91
N VAL A 318 -44.97 187.15 -35.77
CA VAL A 318 -46.09 187.97 -36.29
C VAL A 318 -47.28 188.00 -35.33
N ARG A 319 -47.57 186.92 -34.59
CA ARG A 319 -48.70 186.88 -33.65
C ARG A 319 -48.47 187.73 -32.39
N GLN A 320 -47.24 187.80 -31.89
CA GLN A 320 -46.89 188.65 -30.75
C GLN A 320 -47.08 190.16 -31.02
N ASN A 321 -47.08 190.60 -32.28
CA ASN A 321 -47.21 192.02 -32.65
C ASN A 321 -48.66 192.49 -32.91
N LYS A 322 -49.67 191.61 -33.01
CA LYS A 322 -51.00 191.99 -33.54
C LYS A 322 -52.05 192.41 -32.52
N SER A 323 -52.05 191.99 -31.26
CA SER A 323 -53.16 192.34 -30.35
C SER A 323 -52.77 193.16 -29.12
N ALA A 324 -51.53 193.65 -29.07
CA ALA A 324 -51.11 194.75 -28.20
C ALA A 324 -51.70 196.13 -28.59
N ARG A 325 -52.90 196.20 -29.20
CA ARG A 325 -53.45 197.41 -29.87
C ARG A 325 -54.96 197.71 -29.72
N ALA A 326 -55.70 197.07 -28.80
CA ALA A 326 -57.15 197.33 -28.69
C ALA A 326 -57.69 197.44 -27.24
N ASP A 327 -56.98 198.18 -26.38
CA ASP A 327 -57.47 198.77 -25.13
C ASP A 327 -57.39 200.32 -25.24
N SER A 328 -58.39 200.99 -25.83
CA SER A 328 -58.67 202.43 -25.64
C SER A 328 -59.93 202.87 -26.40
N ASP A 329 -61.12 202.73 -25.79
CA ASP A 329 -62.24 203.67 -25.92
C ASP A 329 -63.41 203.19 -25.03
N ALA A 330 -63.80 204.03 -24.09
CA ALA A 330 -65.17 204.09 -23.57
C ALA A 330 -65.75 205.46 -24.00
N PRO A 331 -67.08 205.61 -24.11
CA PRO A 331 -67.65 206.73 -23.36
C PRO A 331 -68.87 206.31 -22.52
N PRO A 332 -69.22 207.15 -21.53
CA PRO A 332 -69.50 206.75 -20.16
C PRO A 332 -71.00 206.53 -19.92
N ALA A 333 -71.34 206.05 -18.73
CA ALA A 333 -72.69 205.61 -18.34
C ALA A 333 -73.04 204.24 -18.96
N SER A 334 -72.94 203.12 -18.23
CA SER A 334 -72.77 202.98 -16.78
C SER A 334 -71.30 202.92 -16.42
N GLY A 335 -70.81 204.05 -15.91
CA GLY A 335 -69.42 204.28 -15.50
C GLY A 335 -68.48 204.58 -16.64
#